data_AF-A0A353CU85-F1
#
_entry.id   AF-A0A353CU85-F1
#
_cell.length_a   1.000
_cell.length_b   1.000
_cell.length_c   1.000
_cell.angle_alpha   90.00
_cell.angle_beta   90.00
_cell.angle_gamma   90.00
#
_symmetry.space_group_name_H-M   'P 1'
#
loop_
_entity.id
_entity.type
_entity.pdbx_description
1 polymer ?
#
loop_
_entity_poly.entity_id
_entity_poly.type
_entity_poly.pdbx_seq_one_letter_code
_entity_poly.pdbx_strand_id
1 'polypeptide(L)'
;MKMRKFLLTAAVLPLLAACSGGDGFTSSRPLMDTFVTVTAYGDRAAARAAADAAFDEMDRVVKVFNAHDPDSELGRLNASAGAAPFGVSPELFGLIELSLRYSELTGGAFDITVGPVLDLWREARRTGRIPGTKALAAARARTGWRGVILDPGERTIKFAVPGMKLDLGGAAKGFVVDKGVEELRRRGVKAALIDAGGDLRAYGRPPGRKFWKIGIKHPREKGALLGLLKLAEPAVATSGDYERYFEKDGKKYHHIIDPVSGGPAPRSVGVTAVAPTCAEADIIATALFVMGPEKGLALLETAGGLDAAVVTAEAGRIGVEFSAGLRESAELYEGVGEG
;
A
#
# COMPACT_ATOMS: atom_id res chain seq x y z
N MET A 1 24.79 -12.93 32.16
CA MET A 1 24.82 -11.47 31.85
C MET A 1 23.39 -11.02 31.64
N LYS A 2 22.85 -10.18 32.53
CA LYS A 2 21.41 -9.87 32.65
C LYS A 2 20.92 -9.03 31.46
N MET A 3 19.97 -9.56 30.68
CA MET A 3 19.24 -8.81 29.65
C MET A 3 18.30 -7.79 30.33
N ARG A 4 18.57 -6.50 30.14
CA ARG A 4 17.63 -5.42 30.47
C ARG A 4 16.53 -5.41 29.40
N LYS A 5 15.30 -5.74 29.80
CA LYS A 5 14.08 -5.43 29.04
C LYS A 5 13.87 -3.92 29.09
N PHE A 6 14.02 -3.23 27.97
CA PHE A 6 13.51 -1.86 27.81
C PHE A 6 12.05 -1.96 27.33
N LEU A 7 11.09 -1.78 28.25
CA LEU A 7 9.77 -1.27 27.87
C LEU A 7 9.94 0.23 27.62
N LEU A 8 9.90 0.66 26.36
CA LEU A 8 9.59 2.05 26.03
C LEU A 8 8.09 2.14 25.72
N THR A 9 7.31 2.46 26.76
CA THR A 9 6.00 3.09 26.60
C THR A 9 6.23 4.54 26.16
N ALA A 10 6.24 4.78 24.85
CA ALA A 10 6.14 6.13 24.31
C ALA A 10 4.67 6.41 24.00
N ALA A 11 4.02 7.18 24.88
CA ALA A 11 2.70 7.73 24.62
C ALA A 11 2.79 8.65 23.40
N VAL A 12 2.17 8.24 22.29
CA VAL A 12 1.90 9.12 21.16
C VAL A 12 0.79 10.06 21.61
N LEU A 13 1.13 11.29 21.96
CA LEU A 13 0.16 12.36 22.08
C LEU A 13 -0.22 12.80 20.67
N PRO A 14 -1.47 12.62 20.20
CA PRO A 14 -1.90 13.29 18.98
C PRO A 14 -2.07 14.78 19.33
N LEU A 15 -1.31 15.65 18.66
CA LEU A 15 -1.65 17.07 18.59
C LEU A 15 -2.94 17.19 17.77
N LEU A 16 -4.08 16.98 18.44
CA LEU A 16 -5.38 17.41 17.95
C LEU A 16 -5.41 18.92 18.10
N ALA A 17 -5.10 19.62 17.02
CA ALA A 17 -5.65 20.96 16.82
C ALA A 17 -7.18 20.80 16.79
N ALA A 18 -7.81 21.07 17.94
CA ALA A 18 -9.25 21.18 18.06
C ALA A 18 -9.70 22.41 17.25
N CYS A 19 -9.90 22.22 15.95
CA CYS A 19 -10.75 23.10 15.17
C CYS A 19 -12.20 22.77 15.52
N SER A 20 -12.71 23.44 16.55
CA SER A 20 -14.13 23.62 16.79
C SER A 20 -14.76 24.28 15.57
N GLY A 21 -15.37 23.49 14.69
CA GLY A 21 -16.01 24.04 13.49
C GLY A 21 -16.69 23.05 12.54
N GLY A 22 -16.93 21.81 12.95
CA GLY A 22 -17.74 20.88 12.17
C GLY A 22 -18.15 19.66 12.99
N ASP A 23 -19.44 19.33 12.96
CA ASP A 23 -19.95 18.07 13.48
C ASP A 23 -19.26 16.91 12.74
N GLY A 24 -18.54 16.07 13.47
CA GLY A 24 -17.82 14.95 12.91
C GLY A 24 -17.31 13.99 13.99
N PHE A 25 -16.85 12.83 13.54
CA PHE A 25 -16.31 11.76 14.37
C PHE A 25 -15.01 11.24 13.77
N THR A 26 -13.99 11.09 14.62
CA THR A 26 -12.71 10.48 14.26
C THR A 26 -12.41 9.34 15.23
N SER A 27 -11.99 8.20 14.69
CA SER A 27 -11.52 7.05 15.47
C SER A 27 -10.38 6.35 14.76
N SER A 28 -9.47 5.77 15.53
CA SER A 28 -8.33 5.00 15.03
C SER A 28 -8.31 3.62 15.67
N ARG A 29 -8.12 2.57 14.87
CA ARG A 29 -8.01 1.17 15.32
C ARG A 29 -6.81 0.48 14.70
N PRO A 30 -6.14 -0.46 15.40
CA PRO A 30 -5.09 -1.28 14.79
C PRO A 30 -5.70 -2.23 13.76
N LEU A 31 -5.21 -2.20 12.52
CA LEU A 31 -5.63 -3.05 11.41
C LEU A 31 -4.55 -3.06 10.31
N MET A 32 -4.33 -4.19 9.62
CA MET A 32 -3.33 -4.36 8.54
C MET A 32 -1.90 -3.97 8.95
N ASP A 33 -1.47 -4.38 10.14
CA ASP A 33 -0.16 -4.05 10.72
C ASP A 33 0.13 -2.53 10.86
N THR A 34 -0.93 -1.71 10.87
CA THR A 34 -0.87 -0.25 11.05
C THR A 34 -2.04 0.23 11.92
N PHE A 35 -2.15 1.54 12.12
CA PHE A 35 -3.35 2.18 12.62
C PHE A 35 -4.17 2.71 11.45
N VAL A 36 -5.43 2.30 11.37
CA VAL A 36 -6.40 2.84 10.42
C VAL A 36 -7.23 3.90 11.12
N THR A 37 -7.21 5.12 10.59
CA THR A 37 -7.98 6.26 11.09
C THR A 37 -9.13 6.56 10.15
N VAL A 38 -10.34 6.60 10.70
CA VAL A 38 -11.56 6.99 9.99
C VAL A 38 -12.03 8.33 10.54
N THR A 39 -12.16 9.32 9.67
CA THR A 39 -12.78 10.62 9.97
C THR A 39 -14.03 10.77 9.11
N ALA A 40 -15.21 10.87 9.73
CA ALA A 40 -16.49 11.07 9.07
C ALA A 40 -17.13 12.38 9.53
N TYR A 41 -17.58 13.21 8.59
CA TYR A 41 -18.24 14.49 8.88
C TYR A 41 -19.77 14.37 8.78
N GLY A 42 -20.48 15.00 9.72
CA GLY A 42 -21.92 14.94 9.89
C GLY A 42 -22.33 14.82 11.36
N ASP A 43 -23.61 14.56 11.62
CA ASP A 43 -24.10 14.29 12.98
C ASP A 43 -23.22 13.25 13.69
N ARG A 44 -22.81 13.55 14.92
CA ARG A 44 -21.79 12.78 15.62
C ARG A 44 -22.21 11.33 15.87
N ALA A 45 -23.48 11.07 16.17
CA ALA A 45 -23.96 9.72 16.43
C ALA A 45 -24.02 8.90 15.13
N ALA A 46 -24.55 9.49 14.05
CA ALA A 46 -24.57 8.87 12.74
C ALA A 46 -23.15 8.62 12.18
N ALA A 47 -22.25 9.60 12.31
CA ALA A 47 -20.86 9.52 11.86
C ALA A 47 -20.10 8.42 12.61
N ARG A 48 -20.33 8.27 13.93
CA ARG A 48 -19.76 7.16 14.72
C ARG A 48 -20.27 5.81 14.25
N ALA A 49 -21.57 5.63 14.10
CA ALA A 49 -22.15 4.37 13.64
C ALA A 49 -21.67 4.00 12.23
N ALA A 50 -21.45 4.99 11.36
CA ALA A 50 -20.88 4.77 10.04
C ALA A 50 -19.39 4.38 10.09
N ALA A 51 -18.60 5.04 10.93
CA ALA A 51 -17.20 4.70 11.13
C ALA A 51 -17.02 3.29 11.70
N ASP A 52 -17.83 2.90 12.68
CA ASP A 52 -17.79 1.56 13.28
C ASP A 52 -18.07 0.48 12.22
N ALA A 53 -19.07 0.70 11.36
CA ALA A 53 -19.37 -0.23 10.27
C ALA A 53 -18.30 -0.26 9.17
N ALA A 54 -17.67 0.87 8.87
CA ALA A 54 -16.54 0.91 7.94
C ALA A 54 -15.37 0.06 8.47
N PHE A 55 -15.10 0.12 9.78
CA PHE A 55 -14.12 -0.79 10.40
C PHE A 55 -14.53 -2.26 10.28
N ASP A 56 -15.78 -2.60 10.55
CA ASP A 56 -16.26 -3.99 10.45
C ASP A 56 -16.13 -4.53 9.01
N GLU A 57 -16.42 -3.70 8.01
CA GLU A 57 -16.24 -4.06 6.60
C GLU A 57 -14.77 -4.23 6.23
N MET A 58 -13.90 -3.30 6.67
CA MET A 58 -12.46 -3.43 6.46
C MET A 58 -11.90 -4.71 7.12
N ASP A 59 -12.33 -5.03 8.34
CA ASP A 59 -11.94 -6.26 9.05
C ASP A 59 -12.41 -7.53 8.32
N ARG A 60 -13.62 -7.51 7.73
CA ARG A 60 -14.13 -8.63 6.91
C ARG A 60 -13.24 -8.85 5.69
N VAL A 61 -12.93 -7.78 4.95
CA VAL A 61 -12.14 -7.84 3.71
C VAL A 61 -10.70 -8.28 3.99
N VAL A 62 -10.08 -7.80 5.07
CA VAL A 62 -8.72 -8.22 5.48
C VAL A 62 -8.62 -9.73 5.68
N LYS A 63 -9.66 -10.37 6.23
CA LYS A 63 -9.69 -11.83 6.44
C LYS A 63 -9.71 -12.60 5.13
N VAL A 64 -10.27 -12.04 4.05
CA VAL A 64 -10.29 -12.69 2.72
C VAL A 64 -8.88 -12.75 2.12
N PHE A 65 -8.11 -11.66 2.25
CA PHE A 65 -6.82 -11.47 1.58
C PHE A 65 -5.60 -11.85 2.41
N ASN A 66 -5.77 -12.52 3.55
CA ASN A 66 -4.66 -12.83 4.43
C ASN A 66 -3.81 -14.01 3.93
N ALA A 67 -2.75 -13.75 3.17
CA ALA A 67 -1.85 -14.78 2.64
C ALA A 67 -1.13 -15.64 3.71
N HIS A 68 -1.21 -15.27 4.99
CA HIS A 68 -0.60 -15.96 6.12
C HIS A 68 -1.57 -16.83 6.91
N ASP A 69 -2.86 -16.63 6.71
CA ASP A 69 -3.90 -17.43 7.33
C ASP A 69 -4.29 -18.56 6.37
N PRO A 70 -4.01 -19.83 6.70
CA PRO A 70 -4.36 -20.96 5.84
C PRO A 70 -5.87 -21.14 5.67
N ASP A 71 -6.70 -20.58 6.58
CA ASP A 71 -8.15 -20.66 6.51
C ASP A 71 -8.78 -19.51 5.71
N SER A 72 -8.01 -18.45 5.43
CA SER A 72 -8.44 -17.37 4.55
C SER A 72 -8.67 -17.87 3.12
N GLU A 73 -9.47 -17.14 2.35
CA GLU A 73 -9.71 -17.48 0.95
C GLU A 73 -8.42 -17.45 0.12
N LEU A 74 -7.58 -16.41 0.29
CA LEU A 74 -6.27 -16.32 -0.37
C LEU A 74 -5.32 -17.43 0.09
N GLY A 75 -5.33 -17.80 1.37
CA GLY A 75 -4.53 -18.89 1.90
C GLY A 75 -4.90 -20.24 1.29
N ARG A 76 -6.20 -20.54 1.17
CA ARG A 76 -6.70 -21.74 0.50
C ARG A 76 -6.40 -21.75 -1.00
N LEU A 77 -6.52 -20.61 -1.67
CA LEU A 77 -6.09 -20.47 -3.06
C LEU A 77 -4.60 -20.79 -3.20
N ASN A 78 -3.74 -20.20 -2.36
CA ASN A 78 -2.30 -20.47 -2.38
C ASN A 78 -1.98 -21.96 -2.14
N ALA A 79 -2.73 -22.63 -1.26
CA ALA A 79 -2.58 -24.06 -1.01
C ALA A 79 -2.98 -24.94 -2.20
N SER A 80 -3.75 -24.42 -3.18
CA SER A 80 -4.14 -25.15 -4.39
C SER A 80 -3.06 -25.11 -5.50
N ALA A 81 -1.92 -24.45 -5.29
CA ALA A 81 -0.88 -24.32 -6.30
C ALA A 81 -0.30 -25.68 -6.74
N GLY A 82 -0.62 -26.07 -7.98
CA GLY A 82 -0.29 -27.39 -8.55
C GLY A 82 -1.48 -28.36 -8.60
N ALA A 83 -2.68 -27.93 -8.22
CA ALA A 83 -3.92 -28.69 -8.30
C ALA A 83 -4.87 -28.16 -9.41
N ALA A 84 -6.13 -28.60 -9.36
CA ALA A 84 -7.20 -28.12 -10.24
C ALA A 84 -7.54 -26.63 -9.99
N PRO A 85 -8.21 -25.94 -10.93
CA PRO A 85 -8.69 -24.57 -10.72
C PRO A 85 -9.47 -24.44 -9.42
N PHE A 86 -9.26 -23.32 -8.72
CA PHE A 86 -9.90 -23.02 -7.44
C PHE A 86 -10.90 -21.88 -7.62
N GLY A 87 -12.15 -22.09 -7.23
CA GLY A 87 -13.20 -21.06 -7.27
C GLY A 87 -13.01 -20.02 -6.17
N VAL A 88 -13.18 -18.74 -6.51
CA VAL A 88 -12.97 -17.62 -5.58
C VAL A 88 -14.16 -16.66 -5.58
N SER A 89 -14.26 -15.87 -4.51
CA SER A 89 -15.23 -14.79 -4.38
C SER A 89 -15.02 -13.71 -5.46
N PRO A 90 -16.07 -12.94 -5.82
CA PRO A 90 -15.94 -11.83 -6.76
C PRO A 90 -14.89 -10.79 -6.33
N GLU A 91 -14.74 -10.56 -5.03
CA GLU A 91 -13.80 -9.58 -4.49
C GLU A 91 -12.35 -10.03 -4.68
N LEU A 92 -12.03 -11.28 -4.33
CA LEU A 92 -10.69 -11.83 -4.53
C LEU A 92 -10.35 -11.94 -6.01
N PHE A 93 -11.30 -12.40 -6.84
CA PHE A 93 -11.11 -12.46 -8.29
C PHE A 93 -10.80 -11.07 -8.87
N GLY A 94 -11.61 -10.06 -8.53
CA GLY A 94 -11.45 -8.70 -9.05
C GLY A 94 -10.12 -8.04 -8.66
N LEU A 95 -9.66 -8.24 -7.41
CA LEU A 95 -8.37 -7.69 -6.98
C LEU A 95 -7.19 -8.41 -7.65
N ILE A 96 -7.27 -9.72 -7.88
CA ILE A 96 -6.24 -10.46 -8.63
C ILE A 96 -6.23 -10.03 -10.09
N GLU A 97 -7.39 -9.91 -10.73
CA GLU A 97 -7.50 -9.43 -12.11
C GLU A 97 -6.93 -8.01 -12.26
N LEU A 98 -7.28 -7.09 -11.36
CA LEU A 98 -6.67 -5.75 -11.30
C LEU A 98 -5.15 -5.84 -11.18
N SER A 99 -4.66 -6.65 -10.25
CA SER A 99 -3.23 -6.83 -10.00
C SER A 99 -2.48 -7.34 -11.23
N LEU A 100 -3.04 -8.33 -11.94
CA LEU A 100 -2.43 -8.88 -13.16
C LEU A 100 -2.42 -7.87 -14.31
N ARG A 101 -3.47 -7.05 -14.45
CA ARG A 101 -3.46 -5.94 -15.43
C ARG A 101 -2.31 -4.97 -15.17
N TYR A 102 -2.04 -4.63 -13.90
CA TYR A 102 -0.90 -3.79 -13.56
C TYR A 102 0.44 -4.52 -13.65
N SER A 103 0.49 -5.83 -13.41
CA SER A 103 1.68 -6.62 -13.71
C SER A 103 2.02 -6.56 -15.19
N GLU A 104 1.04 -6.59 -16.08
CA GLU A 104 1.25 -6.38 -17.51
C GLU A 104 1.71 -4.96 -17.82
N LEU A 105 0.96 -3.95 -17.35
CA LEU A 105 1.27 -2.52 -17.58
C LEU A 105 2.69 -2.15 -17.14
N THR A 106 3.16 -2.71 -16.02
CA THR A 106 4.46 -2.39 -15.42
C THR A 106 5.58 -3.33 -15.90
N GLY A 107 5.30 -4.23 -16.84
CA GLY A 107 6.26 -5.24 -17.30
C GLY A 107 6.73 -6.21 -16.20
N GLY A 108 5.91 -6.40 -15.16
CA GLY A 108 6.19 -7.25 -14.01
C GLY A 108 6.96 -6.56 -12.88
N ALA A 109 7.10 -5.22 -12.88
CA ALA A 109 7.66 -4.50 -11.74
C ALA A 109 6.76 -4.60 -10.50
N PHE A 110 5.43 -4.61 -10.71
CA PHE A 110 4.46 -5.08 -9.74
C PHE A 110 4.06 -6.52 -10.06
N ASP A 111 4.31 -7.47 -9.16
CA ASP A 111 3.96 -8.87 -9.36
C ASP A 111 3.47 -9.50 -8.06
N ILE A 112 2.18 -9.84 -7.98
CA ILE A 112 1.59 -10.46 -6.79
C ILE A 112 2.07 -11.90 -6.55
N THR A 113 2.77 -12.53 -7.50
CA THR A 113 3.30 -13.90 -7.35
C THR A 113 4.67 -13.96 -6.65
N VAL A 114 5.16 -12.83 -6.13
CA VAL A 114 6.41 -12.75 -5.35
C VAL A 114 6.31 -13.40 -3.97
N GLY A 115 5.17 -13.99 -3.60
CA GLY A 115 4.92 -14.62 -2.30
C GLY A 115 6.03 -15.59 -1.84
N PRO A 116 6.57 -16.50 -2.67
CA PRO A 116 7.64 -17.40 -2.26
C PRO A 116 8.94 -16.65 -1.90
N VAL A 117 9.21 -15.52 -2.55
CA VAL A 117 10.38 -14.68 -2.27
C VAL A 117 10.15 -13.88 -0.99
N LEU A 118 8.96 -13.31 -0.81
CA LEU A 118 8.59 -12.58 0.39
C LEU A 118 8.67 -13.44 1.66
N ASP A 119 8.29 -14.72 1.59
CA ASP A 119 8.41 -15.64 2.73
C ASP A 119 9.88 -15.79 3.19
N LEU A 120 10.83 -15.86 2.27
CA LEU A 120 12.26 -15.90 2.60
C LEU A 120 12.72 -14.61 3.29
N TRP A 121 12.27 -13.45 2.82
CA TRP A 121 12.64 -12.16 3.42
C TRP A 121 11.95 -11.91 4.76
N ARG A 122 10.73 -12.41 4.97
CA ARG A 122 10.06 -12.42 6.28
C ARG A 122 10.84 -13.24 7.29
N GLU A 123 11.28 -14.42 6.90
CA GLU A 123 12.14 -15.27 7.73
C GLU A 123 13.51 -14.60 8.02
N ALA A 124 14.08 -13.92 7.01
CA ALA A 124 15.30 -13.15 7.18
C ALA A 124 15.15 -12.03 8.21
N ARG A 125 14.02 -11.28 8.16
CA ARG A 125 13.70 -10.25 9.15
C ARG A 125 13.56 -10.82 10.56
N ARG A 126 12.99 -12.03 10.70
CA ARG A 126 12.81 -12.70 11.99
C ARG A 126 14.12 -13.24 12.58
N THR A 127 15.03 -13.72 11.73
CA THR A 127 16.25 -14.43 12.16
C THR A 127 17.54 -13.62 12.01
N GLY A 128 17.51 -12.50 11.30
CA GLY A 128 18.69 -11.73 10.91
C GLY A 128 19.57 -12.41 9.87
N ARG A 129 19.10 -13.50 9.23
CA ARG A 129 19.87 -14.28 8.24
C ARG A 129 19.37 -13.98 6.83
N ILE A 130 20.25 -13.43 5.98
CA ILE A 130 19.93 -13.13 4.58
C ILE A 130 19.67 -14.43 3.82
N PRO A 131 18.64 -14.48 2.94
CA PRO A 131 18.36 -15.66 2.14
C PRO A 131 19.55 -16.03 1.24
N GLY A 132 19.93 -17.32 1.22
CA GLY A 132 20.98 -17.81 0.34
C GLY A 132 20.56 -17.77 -1.13
N THR A 133 21.54 -17.61 -2.03
CA THR A 133 21.33 -17.51 -3.48
C THR A 133 20.53 -18.67 -4.07
N LYS A 134 20.81 -19.90 -3.63
CA LYS A 134 20.07 -21.10 -4.06
C LYS A 134 18.60 -21.08 -3.64
N ALA A 135 18.31 -20.61 -2.43
CA ALA A 135 16.94 -20.50 -1.93
C ALA A 135 16.15 -19.43 -2.70
N LEU A 136 16.78 -18.27 -2.95
CA LEU A 136 16.19 -17.21 -3.77
C LEU A 136 15.92 -17.66 -5.21
N ALA A 137 16.86 -18.38 -5.83
CA ALA A 137 16.65 -18.92 -7.18
C ALA A 137 15.46 -19.89 -7.23
N ALA A 138 15.33 -20.78 -6.25
CA ALA A 138 14.20 -21.71 -6.15
C ALA A 138 12.85 -21.01 -5.86
N ALA A 139 12.87 -19.90 -5.12
CA ALA A 139 11.67 -19.08 -4.93
C ALA A 139 11.28 -18.34 -6.21
N ARG A 140 12.24 -17.70 -6.89
CA ARG A 140 12.03 -16.98 -8.16
C ARG A 140 11.52 -17.88 -9.29
N ALA A 141 11.93 -19.14 -9.33
CA ALA A 141 11.41 -20.11 -10.28
C ALA A 141 9.89 -20.37 -10.14
N ARG A 142 9.29 -19.95 -9.03
CA ARG A 142 7.85 -20.05 -8.72
C ARG A 142 7.18 -18.67 -8.67
N THR A 143 7.83 -17.66 -9.23
CA THR A 143 7.34 -16.29 -9.36
C THR A 143 7.25 -15.92 -10.85
N GLY A 144 6.14 -15.35 -11.23
CA GLY A 144 5.85 -14.85 -12.57
C GLY A 144 4.34 -14.75 -12.78
N TRP A 145 3.82 -13.52 -12.82
CA TRP A 145 2.38 -13.23 -12.95
C TRP A 145 1.68 -13.94 -14.12
N ARG A 146 2.39 -14.21 -15.22
CA ARG A 146 1.85 -14.97 -16.38
C ARG A 146 1.46 -16.42 -16.05
N GLY A 147 1.94 -16.95 -14.93
CA GLY A 147 1.56 -18.27 -14.43
C GLY A 147 0.22 -18.29 -13.69
N VAL A 148 -0.44 -17.15 -13.50
CA VAL A 148 -1.78 -17.06 -12.91
C VAL A 148 -2.81 -17.05 -14.04
N ILE A 149 -3.62 -18.11 -14.11
CA ILE A 149 -4.61 -18.31 -15.16
C ILE A 149 -5.99 -18.02 -14.56
N LEU A 150 -6.67 -17.02 -15.11
CA LEU A 150 -8.01 -16.62 -14.71
C LEU A 150 -9.07 -17.22 -15.65
N ASP A 151 -10.16 -17.71 -15.08
CA ASP A 151 -11.40 -18.00 -15.80
C ASP A 151 -12.50 -17.06 -15.26
N PRO A 152 -12.85 -15.99 -15.98
CA PRO A 152 -13.90 -15.06 -15.55
C PRO A 152 -15.31 -15.65 -15.56
N GLY A 153 -15.57 -16.66 -16.42
CA GLY A 153 -16.89 -17.28 -16.54
C GLY A 153 -17.23 -18.10 -15.30
N GLU A 154 -16.26 -18.90 -14.85
CA GLU A 154 -16.41 -19.76 -13.66
C GLU A 154 -15.88 -19.11 -12.38
N ARG A 155 -15.23 -17.94 -12.47
CA ARG A 155 -14.48 -17.27 -11.38
C ARG A 155 -13.51 -18.22 -10.69
N THR A 156 -12.70 -18.90 -11.51
CA THR A 156 -11.66 -19.81 -11.01
C THR A 156 -10.27 -19.28 -11.32
N ILE A 157 -9.31 -19.68 -10.48
CA ILE A 157 -7.90 -19.34 -10.63
C ILE A 157 -7.09 -20.63 -10.61
N LYS A 158 -6.15 -20.75 -11.55
CA LYS A 158 -5.20 -21.86 -11.62
C LYS A 158 -3.78 -21.35 -11.69
N PHE A 159 -2.88 -22.02 -10.97
CA PHE A 159 -1.43 -21.78 -11.08
C PHE A 159 -0.80 -22.73 -12.09
N ALA A 160 -0.03 -22.18 -13.01
CA ALA A 160 0.72 -22.95 -14.01
C ALA A 160 1.89 -23.73 -13.41
N VAL A 161 2.46 -23.22 -12.31
CA VAL A 161 3.62 -23.82 -11.64
C VAL A 161 3.25 -24.23 -10.21
N PRO A 162 3.51 -25.49 -9.80
CA PRO A 162 3.32 -25.92 -8.42
C PRO A 162 4.13 -25.07 -7.44
N GLY A 163 3.50 -24.70 -6.32
CA GLY A 163 4.12 -23.89 -5.28
C GLY A 163 4.31 -22.41 -5.63
N MET A 164 3.66 -21.90 -6.69
CA MET A 164 3.38 -20.46 -6.79
C MET A 164 2.58 -19.99 -5.57
N LYS A 165 2.78 -18.75 -5.18
CA LYS A 165 2.07 -18.16 -4.04
C LYS A 165 1.80 -16.70 -4.32
N LEU A 166 0.54 -16.31 -4.20
CA LEU A 166 0.10 -14.93 -4.27
C LEU A 166 0.29 -14.23 -2.93
N ASP A 167 0.71 -12.98 -3.01
CA ASP A 167 0.79 -12.02 -1.94
C ASP A 167 0.19 -10.70 -2.43
N LEU A 168 -0.88 -10.26 -1.79
CA LEU A 168 -1.61 -9.05 -2.17
C LEU A 168 -1.17 -7.83 -1.35
N GLY A 169 -0.03 -7.90 -0.64
CA GLY A 169 0.40 -6.87 0.30
C GLY A 169 0.64 -5.47 -0.29
N GLY A 170 0.79 -5.35 -1.61
CA GLY A 170 0.91 -4.07 -2.35
C GLY A 170 -0.35 -3.67 -3.13
N ALA A 171 -1.52 -4.25 -2.81
CA ALA A 171 -2.80 -3.90 -3.40
C ALA A 171 -3.98 -3.99 -2.41
N ALA A 172 -3.91 -4.95 -1.48
CA ALA A 172 -4.99 -5.27 -0.56
C ALA A 172 -5.27 -4.12 0.42
N LYS A 173 -4.25 -3.37 0.84
CA LYS A 173 -4.45 -2.29 1.82
C LYS A 173 -5.27 -1.16 1.22
N GLY A 174 -4.91 -0.74 0.01
CA GLY A 174 -5.71 0.21 -0.76
C GLY A 174 -7.14 -0.27 -1.02
N PHE A 175 -7.32 -1.55 -1.40
CA PHE A 175 -8.66 -2.11 -1.61
C PHE A 175 -9.51 -2.12 -0.33
N VAL A 176 -8.91 -2.44 0.82
CA VAL A 176 -9.60 -2.39 2.12
C VAL A 176 -10.06 -0.96 2.43
N VAL A 177 -9.19 0.04 2.19
CA VAL A 177 -9.55 1.46 2.34
C VAL A 177 -10.71 1.85 1.42
N ASP A 178 -10.70 1.37 0.17
CA ASP A 178 -11.80 1.58 -0.78
C ASP A 178 -13.13 1.03 -0.25
N LYS A 179 -13.13 -0.19 0.31
CA LYS A 179 -14.31 -0.82 0.90
C LYS A 179 -14.84 -0.06 2.12
N GLY A 180 -13.96 0.43 2.97
CA GLY A 180 -14.34 1.30 4.07
C GLY A 180 -15.02 2.59 3.59
N VAL A 181 -14.51 3.21 2.52
CA VAL A 181 -15.11 4.42 1.92
C VAL A 181 -16.47 4.13 1.29
N GLU A 182 -16.60 3.01 0.58
CA GLU A 182 -17.88 2.55 0.02
C GLU A 182 -18.94 2.39 1.12
N GLU A 183 -18.58 1.78 2.25
CA GLU A 183 -19.48 1.60 3.39
C GLU A 183 -19.91 2.93 4.02
N LEU A 184 -18.99 3.89 4.15
CA LEU A 184 -19.32 5.24 4.61
C LEU A 184 -20.31 5.95 3.67
N ARG A 185 -20.08 5.86 2.34
CA ARG A 185 -20.98 6.43 1.33
C ARG A 185 -22.36 5.78 1.37
N ARG A 186 -22.43 4.46 1.51
CA ARG A 186 -23.68 3.70 1.61
C ARG A 186 -24.53 4.13 2.81
N ARG A 187 -23.88 4.60 3.88
CA ARG A 187 -24.53 5.13 5.09
C ARG A 187 -24.86 6.61 5.04
N GLY A 188 -24.65 7.26 3.89
CA GLY A 188 -25.04 8.65 3.67
C GLY A 188 -24.06 9.68 4.25
N VAL A 189 -22.84 9.28 4.64
CA VAL A 189 -21.79 10.23 5.00
C VAL A 189 -21.39 11.01 3.74
N LYS A 190 -21.34 12.35 3.84
CA LYS A 190 -21.13 13.24 2.69
C LYS A 190 -19.67 13.62 2.46
N ALA A 191 -18.87 13.59 3.51
CA ALA A 191 -17.44 13.83 3.44
C ALA A 191 -16.74 12.99 4.51
N ALA A 192 -15.67 12.30 4.11
CA ALA A 192 -14.87 11.50 5.02
C ALA A 192 -13.47 11.29 4.47
N LEU A 193 -12.58 10.84 5.35
CA LEU A 193 -11.23 10.38 5.04
C LEU A 193 -10.94 9.12 5.83
N ILE A 194 -10.42 8.10 5.16
CA ILE A 194 -9.82 6.92 5.77
C ILE A 194 -8.33 6.96 5.45
N ASP A 195 -7.47 6.77 6.45
CA ASP A 195 -6.00 6.66 6.32
C ASP A 195 -5.51 5.39 7.02
N ALA A 196 -4.92 4.49 6.24
CA ALA A 196 -4.29 3.24 6.66
C ALA A 196 -2.76 3.32 6.53
N GLY A 197 -2.13 4.18 7.32
CA GLY A 197 -0.66 4.28 7.37
C GLY A 197 -0.02 4.98 6.17
N GLY A 198 -0.78 5.80 5.43
CA GLY A 198 -0.35 6.43 4.19
C GLY A 198 -1.17 6.01 2.97
N ASP A 199 -1.89 4.89 3.07
CA ASP A 199 -2.88 4.49 2.06
C ASP A 199 -4.21 5.09 2.48
N LEU A 200 -4.65 6.11 1.75
CA LEU A 200 -5.77 6.94 2.15
C LEU A 200 -6.73 7.18 1.01
N ARG A 201 -8.00 7.33 1.37
CA ARG A 201 -9.04 7.77 0.45
C ARG A 201 -9.96 8.75 1.14
N ALA A 202 -10.21 9.86 0.48
CA ALA A 202 -11.12 10.89 0.94
C ALA A 202 -12.10 11.28 -0.15
N TYR A 203 -13.29 11.70 0.27
CA TYR A 203 -14.34 12.16 -0.63
C TYR A 203 -15.14 13.28 -0.01
N GLY A 204 -15.91 13.99 -0.85
CA GLY A 204 -16.51 15.24 -0.46
C GLY A 204 -15.45 16.28 -0.13
N ARG A 205 -15.85 17.36 0.53
CA ARG A 205 -14.93 18.45 0.91
C ARG A 205 -14.63 18.41 2.41
N PRO A 206 -13.39 18.70 2.82
CA PRO A 206 -13.10 18.91 4.23
C PRO A 206 -13.81 20.18 4.73
N PRO A 207 -14.27 20.23 5.99
CA PRO A 207 -14.95 21.40 6.55
C PRO A 207 -14.13 22.68 6.38
N GLY A 208 -14.77 23.72 5.83
CA GLY A 208 -14.16 25.04 5.61
C GLY A 208 -13.05 25.08 4.56
N ARG A 209 -12.84 24.03 3.76
CA ARG A 209 -11.72 23.91 2.82
C ARG A 209 -12.19 23.42 1.45
N LYS A 210 -11.46 23.83 0.40
CA LYS A 210 -11.71 23.41 -0.99
C LYS A 210 -11.08 22.06 -1.33
N PHE A 211 -9.94 21.76 -0.71
CA PHE A 211 -9.12 20.58 -1.00
C PHE A 211 -8.69 19.90 0.30
N TRP A 212 -8.53 18.59 0.23
CA TRP A 212 -7.75 17.81 1.18
C TRP A 212 -6.27 18.11 0.98
N LYS A 213 -5.53 18.19 2.09
CA LYS A 213 -4.08 18.37 2.08
C LYS A 213 -3.43 17.05 2.47
N ILE A 214 -2.71 16.43 1.54
CA ILE A 214 -2.05 15.15 1.74
C ILE A 214 -0.54 15.38 1.85
N GLY A 215 0.07 14.92 2.92
CA GLY A 215 1.51 15.14 3.16
C GLY A 215 2.39 14.16 2.40
N ILE A 216 3.46 14.68 1.79
CA ILE A 216 4.56 13.86 1.26
C ILE A 216 5.57 13.68 2.39
N LYS A 217 5.66 12.47 2.95
CA LYS A 217 6.53 12.18 4.10
C LYS A 217 8.01 12.35 3.76
N HIS A 218 8.79 12.91 4.70
CA HIS A 218 10.24 12.90 4.60
C HIS A 218 10.77 11.49 4.91
N PRO A 219 11.57 10.85 4.03
CA PRO A 219 11.94 9.44 4.16
C PRO A 219 12.98 9.14 5.26
N ARG A 220 13.46 10.18 5.96
CA ARG A 220 14.64 10.11 6.84
C ARG A 220 14.45 10.92 8.13
N GLU A 221 13.56 11.91 8.12
CA GLU A 221 13.20 12.71 9.28
C GLU A 221 11.79 12.34 9.75
N LYS A 222 11.71 11.64 10.88
CA LYS A 222 10.44 11.13 11.40
C LYS A 222 9.48 12.28 11.73
N GLY A 223 8.32 12.28 11.10
CA GLY A 223 7.27 13.29 11.32
C GLY A 223 7.42 14.56 10.48
N ALA A 224 8.52 14.72 9.74
CA ALA A 224 8.69 15.80 8.79
C ALA A 224 8.00 15.47 7.45
N LEU A 225 7.61 16.52 6.74
CA LEU A 225 7.05 16.45 5.39
C LEU A 225 7.99 17.19 4.42
N LEU A 226 8.10 16.68 3.20
CA LEU A 226 8.75 17.36 2.08
C LEU A 226 7.83 18.40 1.44
N GLY A 227 6.52 18.19 1.58
CA GLY A 227 5.52 19.06 0.98
C GLY A 227 4.11 18.50 1.16
N LEU A 228 3.17 19.12 0.45
CA LEU A 228 1.75 18.79 0.46
C LEU A 228 1.21 18.66 -0.96
N LEU A 229 0.22 17.79 -1.14
CA LEU A 229 -0.64 17.71 -2.31
C LEU A 229 -2.03 18.25 -1.96
N LYS A 230 -2.58 19.16 -2.76
CA LYS A 230 -3.95 19.67 -2.64
C LYS A 230 -4.88 18.92 -3.58
N LEU A 231 -5.68 18.01 -3.03
CA LEU A 231 -6.51 17.08 -3.82
C LEU A 231 -7.99 17.19 -3.45
N ALA A 232 -8.89 17.02 -4.43
CA ALA A 232 -10.33 17.21 -4.24
C ALA A 232 -11.03 15.98 -3.63
N GLU A 233 -10.87 14.80 -4.23
CA GLU A 233 -11.34 13.51 -3.70
C GLU A 233 -10.23 12.47 -3.88
N PRO A 234 -9.13 12.58 -3.11
CA PRO A 234 -7.95 11.77 -3.35
C PRO A 234 -8.18 10.29 -3.04
N ALA A 235 -7.59 9.42 -3.86
CA ALA A 235 -7.10 8.13 -3.43
C ALA A 235 -5.58 8.11 -3.59
N VAL A 236 -4.86 7.97 -2.48
CA VAL A 236 -3.40 8.06 -2.40
C VAL A 236 -2.85 6.84 -1.70
N ALA A 237 -1.68 6.38 -2.10
CA ALA A 237 -0.91 5.39 -1.35
C ALA A 237 0.57 5.75 -1.35
N THR A 238 1.28 5.35 -0.29
CA THR A 238 2.71 5.66 -0.15
C THR A 238 3.52 4.39 0.09
N SER A 239 4.47 4.13 -0.80
CA SER A 239 5.49 3.08 -0.65
C SER A 239 6.82 3.68 -0.23
N GLY A 240 7.51 3.11 0.76
CA GLY A 240 8.77 3.64 1.29
C GLY A 240 9.69 2.56 1.88
N ASP A 241 11.01 2.78 1.76
CA ASP A 241 12.03 1.89 2.34
C ASP A 241 12.15 2.00 3.87
N TYR A 242 11.46 2.97 4.46
CA TYR A 242 11.51 3.33 5.88
C TYR A 242 10.34 2.75 6.69
N GLU A 243 9.34 2.15 6.05
CA GLU A 243 8.15 1.64 6.75
C GLU A 243 8.41 0.27 7.40
N ARG A 244 8.95 -0.69 6.64
CA ARG A 244 9.33 -2.03 7.15
C ARG A 244 10.68 -2.46 6.59
N TYR A 245 11.67 -2.60 7.47
CA TYR A 245 13.03 -3.03 7.12
C TYR A 245 13.73 -3.72 8.30
N PHE A 246 14.89 -4.31 8.02
CA PHE A 246 15.90 -4.67 9.02
C PHE A 246 17.30 -4.30 8.53
N GLU A 247 18.26 -4.24 9.45
CA GLU A 247 19.65 -3.91 9.14
C GLU A 247 20.56 -5.10 9.42
N LYS A 248 21.49 -5.35 8.52
CA LYS A 248 22.50 -6.39 8.66
C LYS A 248 23.80 -5.92 8.01
N ASP A 249 24.87 -5.93 8.80
CA ASP A 249 26.23 -5.57 8.39
C ASP A 249 26.30 -4.17 7.74
N GLY A 250 25.59 -3.20 8.33
CA GLY A 250 25.54 -1.81 7.85
C GLY A 250 24.64 -1.57 6.63
N LYS A 251 23.94 -2.61 6.14
CA LYS A 251 23.01 -2.51 5.00
C LYS A 251 21.56 -2.65 5.43
N LYS A 252 20.69 -1.80 4.90
CA LYS A 252 19.24 -1.86 5.07
C LYS A 252 18.60 -2.82 4.06
N TYR A 253 17.67 -3.64 4.53
CA TYR A 253 16.85 -4.53 3.73
C TYR A 253 15.37 -4.23 3.99
N HIS A 254 14.71 -3.54 3.06
CA HIS A 254 13.28 -3.21 3.15
C HIS A 254 12.41 -4.28 2.47
N HIS A 255 11.11 -4.21 2.73
CA HIS A 255 10.12 -5.20 2.34
C HIS A 255 9.61 -5.11 0.89
N ILE A 256 10.00 -4.08 0.14
CA ILE A 256 9.59 -3.90 -1.26
C ILE A 256 10.61 -4.61 -2.14
N ILE A 257 10.21 -5.74 -2.72
CA ILE A 257 11.07 -6.65 -3.46
C ILE A 257 10.97 -6.37 -4.95
N ASP A 258 12.11 -6.30 -5.62
CA ASP A 258 12.20 -6.36 -7.07
C ASP A 258 11.99 -7.82 -7.53
N PRO A 259 10.91 -8.14 -8.27
CA PRO A 259 10.64 -9.51 -8.71
C PRO A 259 11.75 -10.11 -9.57
N VAL A 260 12.51 -9.28 -10.28
CA VAL A 260 13.61 -9.73 -11.16
C VAL A 260 14.80 -10.17 -10.34
N SER A 261 15.30 -9.37 -9.40
CA SER A 261 16.46 -9.75 -8.58
C SER A 261 16.09 -10.68 -7.42
N GLY A 262 14.84 -10.62 -6.94
CA GLY A 262 14.38 -11.28 -5.73
C GLY A 262 14.91 -10.65 -4.44
N GLY A 263 15.48 -9.45 -4.52
CA GLY A 263 15.96 -8.67 -3.36
C GLY A 263 15.24 -7.32 -3.23
N PRO A 264 15.54 -6.54 -2.18
CA PRO A 264 14.95 -5.22 -2.00
C PRO A 264 15.27 -4.28 -3.18
N ALA A 265 14.26 -3.55 -3.66
CA ALA A 265 14.40 -2.64 -4.80
C ALA A 265 15.32 -1.44 -4.49
N PRO A 266 16.31 -1.10 -5.36
CA PRO A 266 17.38 -0.17 -4.97
C PRO A 266 17.15 1.31 -5.32
N ARG A 267 16.11 1.66 -6.08
CA ARG A 267 16.08 2.92 -6.87
C ARG A 267 15.36 4.10 -6.23
N SER A 268 14.36 3.86 -5.38
CA SER A 268 13.55 4.91 -4.77
C SER A 268 13.61 4.81 -3.25
N VAL A 269 13.36 5.93 -2.55
CA VAL A 269 13.23 5.93 -1.09
C VAL A 269 11.80 6.17 -0.62
N GLY A 270 10.99 6.80 -1.46
CA GLY A 270 9.54 6.95 -1.26
C GLY A 270 8.83 7.16 -2.59
N VAL A 271 7.59 6.71 -2.69
CA VAL A 271 6.68 7.02 -3.79
C VAL A 271 5.31 7.29 -3.19
N THR A 272 4.69 8.42 -3.53
CA THR A 272 3.30 8.74 -3.20
C THR A 272 2.52 8.78 -4.50
N ALA A 273 1.65 7.80 -4.72
CA ALA A 273 0.85 7.68 -5.94
C ALA A 273 -0.58 8.19 -5.70
N VAL A 274 -1.19 8.72 -6.75
CA VAL A 274 -2.58 9.17 -6.80
C VAL A 274 -3.28 8.48 -7.98
N ALA A 275 -4.45 7.90 -7.72
CA ALA A 275 -5.20 7.13 -8.71
C ALA A 275 -6.72 7.24 -8.48
N PRO A 276 -7.57 6.67 -9.35
CA PRO A 276 -9.03 6.70 -9.17
C PRO A 276 -9.51 5.92 -7.94
N THR A 277 -8.80 4.84 -7.59
CA THR A 277 -9.04 4.03 -6.39
C THR A 277 -7.77 3.89 -5.55
N CYS A 278 -7.92 3.60 -4.26
CA CYS A 278 -6.78 3.45 -3.36
C CYS A 278 -6.04 2.14 -3.66
N ALA A 279 -6.73 1.09 -4.12
CA ALA A 279 -6.10 -0.13 -4.63
C ALA A 279 -5.16 0.15 -5.81
N GLU A 280 -5.60 0.95 -6.80
CA GLU A 280 -4.75 1.34 -7.93
C GLU A 280 -3.56 2.19 -7.47
N ALA A 281 -3.78 3.11 -6.52
CA ALA A 281 -2.70 3.91 -5.96
C ALA A 281 -1.65 3.04 -5.23
N ASP A 282 -2.07 2.05 -4.44
CA ASP A 282 -1.18 1.12 -3.70
C ASP A 282 -0.32 0.30 -4.67
N ILE A 283 -0.95 -0.21 -5.74
CA ILE A 283 -0.27 -0.93 -6.81
C ILE A 283 0.77 -0.04 -7.51
N ILE A 284 0.38 1.17 -7.91
CA ILE A 284 1.25 2.12 -8.61
C ILE A 284 2.39 2.61 -7.72
N ALA A 285 2.13 2.89 -6.45
CA ALA A 285 3.18 3.25 -5.50
C ALA A 285 4.25 2.16 -5.40
N THR A 286 3.83 0.89 -5.33
CA THR A 286 4.73 -0.26 -5.29
C THR A 286 5.48 -0.43 -6.61
N ALA A 287 4.78 -0.36 -7.74
CA ALA A 287 5.36 -0.51 -9.08
C ALA A 287 6.47 0.51 -9.34
N LEU A 288 6.16 1.80 -9.13
CA LEU A 288 7.07 2.91 -9.40
C LEU A 288 8.28 2.86 -8.45
N PHE A 289 8.09 2.42 -7.21
CA PHE A 289 9.19 2.21 -6.28
C PHE A 289 10.23 1.21 -6.83
N VAL A 290 9.75 0.13 -7.49
CA VAL A 290 10.62 -0.88 -8.11
C VAL A 290 11.25 -0.37 -9.42
N MET A 291 10.46 0.32 -10.24
CA MET A 291 10.89 0.85 -11.54
C MET A 291 11.93 1.97 -11.40
N GLY A 292 11.84 2.76 -10.33
CA GLY A 292 12.60 4.00 -10.15
C GLY A 292 11.95 5.21 -10.84
N PRO A 293 12.44 6.43 -10.57
CA PRO A 293 11.84 7.69 -11.02
C PRO A 293 11.71 7.77 -12.54
N GLU A 294 12.80 7.63 -13.29
CA GLU A 294 12.80 7.79 -14.75
C GLU A 294 11.78 6.89 -15.47
N LYS A 295 11.84 5.58 -15.21
CA LYS A 295 10.96 4.59 -15.86
C LYS A 295 9.53 4.69 -15.33
N GLY A 296 9.38 4.96 -14.03
CA GLY A 296 8.09 5.06 -13.37
C GLY A 296 7.29 6.26 -13.87
N LEU A 297 7.91 7.44 -13.92
CA LEU A 297 7.27 8.65 -14.42
C LEU A 297 6.97 8.55 -15.92
N ALA A 298 7.88 8.00 -16.72
CA ALA A 298 7.62 7.76 -18.15
C ALA A 298 6.41 6.84 -18.39
N LEU A 299 6.17 5.85 -17.52
CA LEU A 299 4.97 5.01 -17.59
C LEU A 299 3.69 5.84 -17.38
N LEU A 300 3.68 6.72 -16.38
CA LEU A 300 2.50 7.52 -16.03
C LEU A 300 2.05 8.46 -17.16
N GLU A 301 2.99 9.04 -17.90
CA GLU A 301 2.69 9.90 -19.06
C GLU A 301 1.86 9.19 -20.14
N THR A 302 1.93 7.87 -20.20
CA THR A 302 1.19 7.06 -21.19
C THR A 302 -0.04 6.36 -20.64
N ALA A 303 -0.11 6.15 -19.32
CA ALA A 303 -1.17 5.36 -18.69
C ALA A 303 -2.48 6.15 -18.50
N GLY A 304 -2.37 7.47 -18.26
CA GLY A 304 -3.50 8.37 -18.03
C GLY A 304 -4.22 8.10 -16.70
N GLY A 305 -4.66 9.17 -16.01
CA GLY A 305 -5.42 9.05 -14.75
C GLY A 305 -4.63 8.49 -13.56
N LEU A 306 -3.31 8.36 -13.69
CA LEU A 306 -2.38 7.91 -12.65
C LEU A 306 -1.28 8.95 -12.51
N ASP A 307 -0.99 9.33 -11.27
CA ASP A 307 0.02 10.32 -10.96
C ASP A 307 0.88 9.89 -9.77
N ALA A 308 2.09 10.45 -9.65
CA ALA A 308 2.93 10.18 -8.48
C ALA A 308 3.93 11.30 -8.18
N ALA A 309 4.33 11.37 -6.91
CA ALA A 309 5.53 12.02 -6.44
C ALA A 309 6.55 10.94 -6.04
N VAL A 310 7.71 10.92 -6.70
CA VAL A 310 8.82 9.98 -6.43
C VAL A 310 9.89 10.71 -5.65
N VAL A 311 10.21 10.20 -4.47
CA VAL A 311 11.25 10.73 -3.59
C VAL A 311 12.54 9.95 -3.83
N THR A 312 13.60 10.68 -4.16
CA THR A 312 14.94 10.16 -4.40
C THR A 312 15.89 10.59 -3.28
N ALA A 313 16.96 9.82 -3.09
CA ALA A 313 18.03 10.15 -2.15
C ALA A 313 19.38 9.91 -2.80
N GLU A 314 20.01 10.98 -3.30
CA GLU A 314 21.30 10.91 -3.99
C GLU A 314 22.36 11.70 -3.22
N ALA A 315 23.50 11.05 -2.94
CA ALA A 315 24.61 11.66 -2.19
C ALA A 315 24.18 12.39 -0.88
N GLY A 316 23.15 11.88 -0.21
CA GLY A 316 22.62 12.46 1.04
C GLY A 316 21.63 13.62 0.84
N ARG A 317 21.32 14.01 -0.39
CA ARG A 317 20.29 15.00 -0.72
C ARG A 317 18.97 14.32 -1.04
N ILE A 318 17.87 14.89 -0.54
CA ILE A 318 16.51 14.42 -0.84
C ILE A 318 15.94 15.31 -1.95
N GLY A 319 15.42 14.66 -2.99
CA GLY A 319 14.69 15.31 -4.08
C GLY A 319 13.29 14.73 -4.23
N VAL A 320 12.41 15.48 -4.89
CA VAL A 320 11.07 15.01 -5.27
C VAL A 320 10.85 15.29 -6.75
N GLU A 321 10.51 14.24 -7.48
CA GLU A 321 10.12 14.31 -8.89
C GLU A 321 8.62 14.02 -9.01
N PHE A 322 7.90 14.82 -9.81
CA PHE A 322 6.46 14.70 -9.97
C PHE A 322 6.09 14.32 -11.40
N SER A 323 5.05 13.48 -11.55
CA SER A 323 4.31 13.36 -12.81
C SER A 323 3.69 14.70 -13.20
N ALA A 324 3.44 14.90 -14.50
CA ALA A 324 2.88 16.16 -14.99
C ALA A 324 1.57 16.56 -14.29
N GLY A 325 0.68 15.60 -14.01
CA GLY A 325 -0.64 15.85 -13.41
C GLY A 325 -0.61 16.31 -11.94
N LEU A 326 0.49 16.10 -11.21
CA LEU A 326 0.61 16.54 -9.82
C LEU A 326 1.29 17.88 -9.60
N ARG A 327 2.01 18.41 -10.60
CA ARG A 327 2.84 19.62 -10.43
C ARG A 327 2.05 20.82 -9.90
N GLU A 328 0.86 21.07 -10.46
CA GLU A 328 0.01 22.20 -10.03
C GLU A 328 -0.65 21.97 -8.65
N SER A 329 -0.72 20.72 -8.21
CA SER A 329 -1.32 20.34 -6.92
C SER A 329 -0.29 20.28 -5.79
N ALA A 330 1.01 20.33 -6.10
CA ALA A 330 2.10 20.18 -5.15
C ALA A 330 2.56 21.51 -4.55
N GLU A 331 2.86 21.50 -3.26
CA GLU A 331 3.55 22.56 -2.53
C GLU A 331 4.72 21.95 -1.76
N LEU A 332 5.95 22.11 -2.26
CA LEU A 332 7.14 21.70 -1.53
C LEU A 332 7.53 22.73 -0.45
N TYR A 333 8.12 22.23 0.63
CA TYR A 333 8.69 23.07 1.69
C TYR A 333 10.11 23.51 1.34
N GLU A 334 10.58 24.60 1.94
CA GLU A 334 11.91 25.16 1.69
C GLU A 334 13.02 24.11 1.94
N GLY A 335 14.02 24.10 1.04
CA GLY A 335 15.18 23.20 1.14
C GLY A 335 15.00 21.83 0.48
N VAL A 336 13.82 21.52 -0.07
CA VAL A 336 13.60 20.34 -0.91
C VAL A 336 13.92 20.68 -2.36
N GLY A 337 14.81 19.93 -3.01
CA GLY A 337 15.13 20.12 -4.43
C GLY A 337 14.03 19.56 -5.33
N GLU A 338 13.58 20.35 -6.31
CA GLU A 338 12.85 19.83 -7.47
C GLU A 338 13.85 19.23 -8.45
N GLY A 339 13.62 17.96 -8.81
CA GLY A 339 14.38 17.23 -9.84
C GLY A 339 13.77 17.37 -11.22
#